data_AF-R9GTR5-F1
#
_entry.id   AF-R9GTR5-F1
#
_cell.length_a   1.000
_cell.length_b   1.000
_cell.length_c   1.000
_cell.angle_alpha   90.00
_cell.angle_beta   90.00
_cell.angle_gamma   90.00
#
_symmetry.space_group_name_H-M   'P 1'
#
loop_
_entity.id
_entity.type
_entity.pdbx_description
1 polymer ?
#
loop_
_entity_poly.entity_id
_entity_poly.type
_entity_poly.pdbx_seq_one_letter_code
_entity_poly.pdbx_strand_id
1 'polypeptide(L)'
;MKLINISIFIIVSCFCCFSCANKMKGDTSNEWPLFKNYKDINYFEVRREFKNGFSFDEKGYQLEPEWSLYFTSDSAVKVFNSKMSKYLEYPVVYDKKSIVNFARTWFRVTSLSKDSLVLQRLELTDKAVSAERSNVFMTFYSANYIKNIRKTSLSDLRRPNLSDSIYVKAKVEMANRYVDSAFAARNPPQLESRSPIIEVKKIEPEVEDININNRYIADAYLYPEYHITIDNAYNNFAYFFSANIDKQGNITFKEILQLMSPEYVESKKRVVKGIVDVYLKNLLNITPGSTLGFPQNSTVYLFVSGKKKS
;
A
#
# COMPACT_ATOMS: atom_id res chain seq x y z
N MET A 1 -46.39 -43.50 -30.51
CA MET A 1 -45.49 -44.03 -29.46
C MET A 1 -44.09 -43.56 -29.80
N LYS A 2 -43.60 -42.39 -29.32
CA LYS A 2 -43.03 -42.09 -27.96
C LYS A 2 -42.02 -43.19 -27.56
N LEU A 3 -40.73 -42.94 -27.31
CA LEU A 3 -40.01 -41.84 -26.64
C LEU A 3 -38.63 -41.61 -27.33
N ILE A 4 -38.23 -40.41 -27.76
CA ILE A 4 -37.54 -39.33 -27.03
C ILE A 4 -36.48 -39.82 -26.03
N ASN A 5 -35.23 -39.95 -26.49
CA ASN A 5 -34.03 -40.08 -25.66
C ASN A 5 -33.58 -38.70 -25.16
N ILE A 6 -34.06 -38.34 -23.97
CA ILE A 6 -33.46 -37.28 -23.13
C ILE A 6 -32.32 -37.94 -22.36
N SER A 7 -31.08 -37.64 -22.72
CA SER A 7 -29.90 -37.93 -21.89
C SER A 7 -28.79 -36.90 -22.13
N ILE A 8 -29.19 -35.63 -22.16
CA ILE A 8 -28.30 -34.47 -22.03
C ILE A 8 -28.86 -33.64 -20.88
N PHE A 9 -28.60 -34.03 -19.63
CA PHE A 9 -28.73 -33.13 -18.48
C PHE A 9 -28.13 -33.66 -17.16
N ILE A 10 -27.00 -34.38 -17.13
CA ILE A 10 -26.34 -34.73 -15.84
C ILE A 10 -24.80 -34.74 -15.97
N ILE A 11 -24.18 -33.66 -16.47
CA ILE A 11 -22.71 -33.42 -16.28
C ILE A 11 -22.39 -31.91 -16.15
N VAL A 12 -23.26 -31.10 -15.50
CA VAL A 12 -22.96 -29.67 -15.21
C VAL A 12 -23.33 -29.27 -13.76
N SER A 13 -23.40 -30.22 -12.82
CA SER A 13 -23.72 -29.90 -11.41
C SER A 13 -22.79 -30.60 -10.42
N CYS A 14 -21.49 -30.59 -10.68
CA CYS A 14 -20.49 -31.06 -9.72
C CYS A 14 -19.18 -30.24 -9.75
N PHE A 15 -19.28 -28.92 -9.86
CA PHE A 15 -18.11 -28.01 -9.76
C PHE A 15 -18.31 -26.79 -8.84
N CYS A 16 -19.33 -26.82 -7.99
CA CYS A 16 -19.60 -25.76 -7.02
C CYS A 16 -19.59 -26.30 -5.59
N CYS A 17 -18.46 -26.83 -5.09
CA CYS A 17 -18.25 -27.07 -3.65
C CYS A 17 -16.76 -27.34 -3.31
N PHE A 18 -15.85 -26.46 -3.73
CA PHE A 18 -14.53 -26.31 -3.07
C PHE A 18 -14.19 -24.83 -2.94
N SER A 19 -15.13 -24.04 -2.41
CA SER A 19 -14.75 -22.82 -1.71
C SER A 19 -14.60 -23.19 -0.25
N CYS A 20 -13.39 -23.59 0.14
CA CYS A 20 -12.99 -23.56 1.54
C CYS A 20 -12.93 -22.08 1.95
N ALA A 21 -14.10 -21.50 2.19
CA ALA A 21 -14.22 -20.32 3.02
C ALA A 21 -13.79 -20.75 4.42
N ASN A 22 -12.49 -20.67 4.69
CA ASN A 22 -11.98 -20.59 6.04
C ASN A 22 -12.59 -19.31 6.65
N LYS A 23 -13.82 -19.43 7.16
CA LYS A 23 -14.30 -18.54 8.21
C LYS A 23 -13.29 -18.72 9.32
N MET A 24 -12.41 -17.74 9.51
CA MET A 24 -11.70 -17.57 10.77
C MET A 24 -12.78 -17.61 11.85
N LYS A 25 -12.89 -18.75 12.54
CA LYS A 25 -13.54 -18.80 13.84
C LYS A 25 -12.69 -17.87 14.70
N GLY A 26 -13.10 -16.61 14.80
CA GLY A 26 -12.62 -15.76 15.86
C GLY A 26 -12.97 -16.49 17.13
N ASP A 27 -11.94 -16.93 17.86
CA ASP A 27 -12.14 -17.52 19.16
C ASP A 27 -12.87 -16.49 20.03
N THR A 28 -14.13 -16.79 20.34
CA THR A 28 -14.98 -16.00 21.23
C THR A 28 -14.76 -16.40 22.69
N SER A 29 -13.60 -16.97 23.02
CA SER A 29 -13.22 -17.17 24.41
C SER A 29 -13.20 -15.81 25.11
N ASN A 30 -14.04 -15.67 26.13
CA ASN A 30 -14.08 -14.49 27.01
C ASN A 30 -12.87 -14.45 27.96
N GLU A 31 -11.90 -15.34 27.76
CA GLU A 31 -10.71 -15.48 28.59
C GLU A 31 -9.64 -14.49 28.14
N TRP A 32 -8.94 -13.89 29.11
CA TRP A 32 -7.87 -12.97 28.81
C TRP A 32 -6.72 -13.74 28.13
N PRO A 33 -6.10 -13.19 27.08
CA PRO A 33 -4.96 -13.82 26.44
C PRO A 33 -3.76 -13.74 27.38
N LEU A 34 -3.55 -14.77 28.20
CA LEU A 34 -2.41 -14.84 29.12
C LEU A 34 -1.12 -15.08 28.32
N PHE A 35 -0.29 -14.06 28.19
CA PHE A 35 1.01 -14.15 27.51
C PHE A 35 2.06 -14.93 28.32
N LYS A 36 1.80 -15.23 29.59
CA LYS A 36 2.69 -16.03 30.45
C LYS A 36 3.20 -17.32 29.79
N ASN A 37 2.34 -18.03 29.05
CA ASN A 37 2.69 -19.30 28.38
C ASN A 37 3.52 -19.12 27.09
N TYR A 38 3.70 -17.87 26.66
CA TYR A 38 4.37 -17.47 25.42
C TYR A 38 5.58 -16.56 25.72
N LYS A 39 5.99 -16.51 27.00
CA LYS A 39 7.20 -15.84 27.45
C LYS A 39 8.43 -16.42 26.74
N ASP A 40 9.40 -15.55 26.48
CA ASP A 40 10.69 -15.89 25.90
C ASP A 40 10.61 -16.41 24.45
N ILE A 41 9.47 -16.18 23.77
CA ILE A 41 9.30 -16.47 22.35
C ILE A 41 9.43 -15.17 21.56
N ASN A 42 10.34 -15.18 20.58
CA ASN A 42 10.43 -14.14 19.56
C ASN A 42 9.43 -14.42 18.45
N TYR A 43 8.51 -13.49 18.25
CA TYR A 43 7.55 -13.49 17.16
C TYR A 43 7.95 -12.42 16.14
N PHE A 44 7.93 -12.80 14.87
CA PHE A 44 8.18 -11.88 13.76
C PHE A 44 6.91 -11.74 12.95
N GLU A 45 6.51 -10.51 12.66
CA GLU A 45 5.41 -10.25 11.75
C GLU A 45 5.82 -10.77 10.38
N VAL A 46 5.03 -11.68 9.84
CA VAL A 46 5.26 -12.29 8.53
C VAL A 46 4.25 -11.76 7.51
N ARG A 47 3.08 -11.30 7.96
CA ARG A 47 2.05 -10.84 7.06
C ARG A 47 1.16 -9.79 7.69
N ARG A 48 0.73 -8.83 6.88
CA ARG A 48 -0.29 -7.85 7.23
C ARG A 48 -1.32 -7.78 6.11
N GLU A 49 -2.59 -7.83 6.46
CA GLU A 49 -3.70 -7.90 5.52
C GLU A 49 -4.82 -6.99 5.95
N PHE A 50 -5.53 -6.43 4.97
CA PHE A 50 -6.83 -5.84 5.18
C PHE A 50 -7.89 -6.92 5.44
N LYS A 51 -9.06 -6.50 5.91
CA LYS A 51 -10.21 -7.39 6.14
C LYS A 51 -10.63 -8.21 4.90
N ASN A 52 -10.27 -7.75 3.70
CA ASN A 52 -10.51 -8.46 2.44
C ASN A 52 -9.51 -9.62 2.17
N GLY A 53 -8.49 -9.81 3.03
CA GLY A 53 -7.47 -10.86 2.91
C GLY A 53 -6.30 -10.52 2.00
N PHE A 54 -6.19 -9.28 1.52
CA PHE A 54 -5.06 -8.81 0.71
C PHE A 54 -4.17 -7.86 1.49
N SER A 55 -2.88 -7.87 1.17
CA SER A 55 -1.93 -6.87 1.66
C SER A 55 -2.08 -5.51 0.97
N PHE A 56 -2.87 -5.44 -0.10
CA PHE A 56 -3.16 -4.21 -0.84
C PHE A 56 -4.60 -3.76 -0.64
N ASP A 57 -4.82 -2.45 -0.52
CA ASP A 57 -6.16 -1.87 -0.56
C ASP A 57 -6.60 -1.55 -2.00
N GLU A 58 -7.78 -0.96 -2.13
CA GLU A 58 -8.35 -0.60 -3.43
C GLU A 58 -7.61 0.54 -4.14
N LYS A 59 -6.87 1.36 -3.40
CA LYS A 59 -6.11 2.51 -3.90
C LYS A 59 -4.67 2.14 -4.25
N GLY A 60 -4.19 0.95 -3.88
CA GLY A 60 -2.81 0.51 -4.09
C GLY A 60 -1.90 0.72 -2.88
N TYR A 61 -2.44 1.09 -1.72
CA TYR A 61 -1.70 1.09 -0.47
C TYR A 61 -1.37 -0.33 -0.04
N GLN A 62 -0.10 -0.59 0.27
CA GLN A 62 0.41 -1.89 0.69
C GLN A 62 0.71 -1.88 2.19
N LEU A 63 0.18 -2.87 2.88
CA LEU A 63 0.49 -3.18 4.26
C LEU A 63 1.78 -3.99 4.34
N GLU A 64 2.87 -3.35 4.77
CA GLU A 64 4.16 -4.01 4.93
C GLU A 64 4.36 -4.52 6.37
N PRO A 65 4.71 -5.80 6.56
CA PRO A 65 5.00 -6.35 7.88
C PRO A 65 6.39 -5.92 8.37
N GLU A 66 6.44 -5.37 9.58
CA GLU A 66 7.67 -4.79 10.16
C GLU A 66 7.86 -5.13 11.63
N TRP A 67 6.82 -5.61 12.33
CA TRP A 67 6.88 -5.79 13.78
C TRP A 67 7.70 -7.02 14.18
N SER A 68 8.34 -6.90 15.33
CA SER A 68 8.93 -8.02 16.05
C SER A 68 8.62 -7.87 17.52
N LEU A 69 8.10 -8.94 18.12
CA LEU A 69 7.58 -8.99 19.47
C LEU A 69 8.33 -10.04 20.28
N TYR A 70 8.69 -9.70 21.50
CA TYR A 70 9.28 -10.63 22.47
C TYR A 70 8.63 -10.44 23.83
N PHE A 71 7.80 -11.39 24.26
CA PHE A 71 7.10 -11.30 25.54
C PHE A 71 8.05 -11.65 26.69
N THR A 72 8.34 -10.69 27.57
CA THR A 72 9.20 -10.89 28.75
C THR A 72 8.44 -11.34 29.98
N SER A 73 7.15 -11.03 30.03
CA SER A 73 6.23 -11.49 31.07
C SER A 73 4.80 -11.42 30.56
N ASP A 74 3.84 -11.77 31.43
CA ASP A 74 2.42 -11.58 31.14
C ASP A 74 2.03 -10.10 30.96
N SER A 75 2.78 -9.19 31.57
CA SER A 75 2.47 -7.75 31.59
C SER A 75 3.49 -6.89 30.83
N ALA A 76 4.41 -7.50 30.08
CA ALA A 76 5.46 -6.76 29.37
C ALA A 76 5.86 -7.43 28.06
N VAL A 77 6.08 -6.59 27.04
CA VAL A 77 6.53 -7.01 25.71
C VAL A 77 7.62 -6.07 25.21
N LYS A 78 8.65 -6.66 24.61
CA LYS A 78 9.69 -5.94 23.89
C LYS A 78 9.31 -5.86 22.41
N VAL A 79 9.34 -4.65 21.85
CA VAL A 79 9.07 -4.39 20.43
C VAL A 79 10.32 -3.83 19.79
N PHE A 80 10.74 -4.39 18.65
CA PHE A 80 11.90 -3.90 17.93
C PHE A 80 11.64 -2.52 17.32
N ASN A 81 12.50 -1.55 17.61
CA ASN A 81 12.49 -0.23 16.98
C ASN A 81 13.58 -0.17 15.91
N SER A 82 13.17 -0.08 14.64
CA SER A 82 14.08 -0.04 13.49
C SER A 82 14.98 1.21 13.49
N LYS A 83 14.44 2.39 13.84
CA LYS A 83 15.20 3.65 13.89
C LYS A 83 16.32 3.62 14.92
N MET A 84 16.08 2.99 16.06
CA MET A 84 17.06 2.86 17.14
C MET A 84 17.86 1.56 17.10
N SER A 85 17.54 0.64 16.18
CA SER A 85 18.13 -0.69 16.06
C SER A 85 18.15 -1.48 17.38
N LYS A 86 17.10 -1.35 18.20
CA LYS A 86 17.02 -2.03 19.51
C LYS A 86 15.59 -2.35 19.92
N TYR A 87 15.44 -3.31 20.81
CA TYR A 87 14.16 -3.60 21.46
C TYR A 87 13.86 -2.59 22.56
N LEU A 88 12.63 -2.09 22.57
CA LEU A 88 12.08 -1.25 23.63
C LEU A 88 11.00 -2.03 24.36
N GLU A 89 11.02 -2.00 25.69
CA GLU A 89 10.02 -2.67 26.51
C GLU A 89 8.81 -1.77 26.74
N TYR A 90 7.62 -2.34 26.62
CA TYR A 90 6.34 -1.69 26.84
C TYR A 90 5.49 -2.53 27.80
N PRO A 91 4.72 -1.89 28.69
CA PRO A 91 3.72 -2.59 29.46
C PRO A 91 2.63 -3.12 28.52
N VAL A 92 2.12 -4.31 28.84
CA VAL A 92 0.90 -4.86 28.22
C VAL A 92 -0.25 -4.49 29.14
N VAL A 93 -1.15 -3.64 28.63
CA VAL A 93 -2.38 -3.25 29.33
C VAL A 93 -3.54 -4.05 28.77
N TYR A 94 -4.22 -4.78 29.64
CA TYR A 94 -5.41 -5.55 29.28
C TYR A 94 -6.65 -4.69 29.37
N ASP A 95 -7.54 -4.85 28.40
CA ASP A 95 -8.91 -4.34 28.45
C ASP A 95 -9.88 -5.52 28.27
N LYS A 96 -11.19 -5.24 28.24
CA LYS A 96 -12.24 -6.26 28.16
C LYS A 96 -11.99 -7.22 26.99
N LYS A 97 -12.21 -8.51 27.24
CA LYS A 97 -12.09 -9.62 26.28
C LYS A 97 -10.62 -9.85 25.88
N SER A 98 -10.36 -10.09 24.59
CA SER A 98 -9.04 -10.29 24.00
C SER A 98 -8.35 -9.00 23.54
N ILE A 99 -8.72 -7.86 24.13
CA ILE A 99 -8.16 -6.55 23.75
C ILE A 99 -6.97 -6.22 24.65
N VAL A 100 -5.86 -5.85 24.03
CA VAL A 100 -4.62 -5.47 24.71
C VAL A 100 -4.04 -4.21 24.09
N ASN A 101 -3.36 -3.41 24.89
CA ASN A 101 -2.55 -2.29 24.42
C ASN A 101 -1.09 -2.55 24.77
N PHE A 102 -0.22 -2.34 23.78
CA PHE A 102 1.21 -2.17 24.00
C PHE A 102 1.77 -1.31 22.87
N ALA A 103 2.93 -0.71 23.08
CA ALA A 103 3.58 0.18 22.11
C ALA A 103 2.61 1.23 21.51
N ARG A 104 1.74 1.80 22.36
CA ARG A 104 0.73 2.82 22.01
C ARG A 104 -0.30 2.37 20.96
N THR A 105 -0.46 1.07 20.74
CA THR A 105 -1.41 0.53 19.76
C THR A 105 -2.34 -0.48 20.45
N TRP A 106 -3.62 -0.38 20.13
CA TRP A 106 -4.63 -1.31 20.60
C TRP A 106 -4.75 -2.48 19.62
N PHE A 107 -4.78 -3.69 20.16
CA PHE A 107 -4.91 -4.93 19.41
C PHE A 107 -6.03 -5.77 19.99
N ARG A 108 -6.74 -6.48 19.12
CA ARG A 108 -7.51 -7.67 19.51
C ARG A 108 -6.69 -8.90 19.16
N VAL A 109 -6.42 -9.74 20.16
CA VAL A 109 -5.81 -11.06 19.95
C VAL A 109 -6.86 -11.97 19.35
N THR A 110 -6.64 -12.42 18.11
CA THR A 110 -7.57 -13.31 17.40
C THR A 110 -7.13 -14.76 17.43
N SER A 111 -5.82 -15.01 17.57
CA SER A 111 -5.25 -16.35 17.76
C SER A 111 -3.89 -16.22 18.46
N LEU A 112 -3.59 -17.13 19.37
CA LEU A 112 -2.34 -17.14 20.13
C LEU A 112 -1.87 -18.59 20.37
N SER A 113 -0.69 -18.91 19.87
CA SER A 113 -0.02 -20.20 20.03
C SER A 113 1.50 -20.01 20.10
N LYS A 114 2.25 -21.06 20.47
CA LYS A 114 3.72 -21.00 20.50
C LYS A 114 4.35 -20.79 19.12
N ASP A 115 3.62 -21.14 18.07
CA ASP A 115 4.11 -21.08 16.68
C ASP A 115 3.62 -19.83 15.95
N SER A 116 2.40 -19.38 16.25
CA SER A 116 1.75 -18.27 15.57
C SER A 116 0.95 -17.37 16.51
N LEU A 117 0.90 -16.09 16.16
CA LEU A 117 0.09 -15.07 16.81
C LEU A 117 -0.61 -14.27 15.72
N VAL A 118 -1.92 -14.04 15.89
CA VAL A 118 -2.68 -13.16 15.00
C VAL A 118 -3.31 -12.04 15.82
N LEU A 119 -3.01 -10.81 15.42
CA LEU A 119 -3.50 -9.59 16.05
C LEU A 119 -4.32 -8.81 15.03
N GLN A 120 -5.48 -8.29 15.43
CA GLN A 120 -6.21 -7.28 14.69
C GLN A 120 -5.89 -5.91 15.28
N ARG A 121 -5.35 -4.98 14.48
CA ARG A 121 -5.13 -3.60 14.91
C ARG A 121 -6.47 -2.91 15.10
N LEU A 122 -6.65 -2.28 16.24
CA LEU A 122 -7.85 -1.52 16.58
C LEU A 122 -7.57 -0.02 16.49
N GLU A 123 -8.47 0.69 15.82
CA GLU A 123 -8.49 2.14 15.87
C GLU A 123 -9.65 2.59 16.76
N LEU A 124 -9.36 3.55 17.65
CA LEU A 124 -10.35 4.12 18.54
C LEU A 124 -10.88 5.42 17.96
N THR A 125 -12.20 5.57 17.93
CA THR A 125 -12.91 6.81 17.61
C THR A 125 -13.86 7.09 18.77
N ASP A 126 -13.77 8.27 19.36
CA ASP A 126 -14.58 8.67 20.53
C ASP A 126 -14.56 7.65 21.68
N LYS A 127 -13.37 7.10 21.97
CA LYS A 127 -13.14 6.07 23.01
C LYS A 127 -13.86 4.73 22.74
N ALA A 128 -14.39 4.53 21.54
CA ALA A 128 -14.97 3.27 21.08
C ALA A 128 -14.14 2.66 19.94
N VAL A 129 -14.17 1.33 19.82
CA VAL A 129 -13.51 0.64 18.72
C VAL A 129 -14.26 0.92 17.41
N SER A 130 -13.59 1.53 16.45
CA SER A 130 -14.14 1.76 15.11
C SER A 130 -14.05 0.48 14.29
N ALA A 131 -15.19 -0.14 13.98
CA ALA A 131 -15.23 -1.36 13.17
C ALA A 131 -14.75 -1.13 11.73
N GLU A 132 -15.00 0.06 11.18
CA GLU A 132 -14.59 0.46 9.83
C GLU A 132 -13.06 0.57 9.74
N ARG A 133 -12.44 1.22 10.73
CA ARG A 133 -11.00 1.49 10.74
C ARG A 133 -10.14 0.38 11.36
N SER A 134 -10.75 -0.51 12.13
CA SER A 134 -10.10 -1.72 12.68
C SER A 134 -10.06 -2.86 11.65
N ASN A 135 -9.56 -2.59 10.46
CA ASN A 135 -9.62 -3.50 9.31
C ASN A 135 -8.27 -4.16 8.97
N VAL A 136 -7.26 -4.03 9.83
CA VAL A 136 -5.91 -4.56 9.62
C VAL A 136 -5.66 -5.76 10.53
N PHE A 137 -5.21 -6.87 9.93
CA PHE A 137 -4.83 -8.11 10.61
C PHE A 137 -3.34 -8.37 10.40
N MET A 138 -2.66 -8.77 11.45
CA MET A 138 -1.22 -8.98 11.50
C MET A 138 -0.97 -10.42 11.94
N THR A 139 -0.28 -11.19 11.11
CA THR A 139 0.13 -12.56 11.41
C THR A 139 1.61 -12.58 11.75
N PHE A 140 1.93 -13.23 12.85
CA PHE A 140 3.27 -13.41 13.35
C PHE A 140 3.59 -14.90 13.45
N TYR A 141 4.84 -15.27 13.15
CA TYR A 141 5.37 -16.60 13.42
C TYR A 141 6.52 -16.52 14.40
N SER A 142 6.65 -17.55 15.23
CA SER A 142 7.78 -17.67 16.14
C SER A 142 9.08 -17.95 15.36
N ALA A 143 10.21 -17.50 15.90
CA ALA A 143 11.53 -17.75 15.33
C ALA A 143 11.78 -19.25 15.07
N ASN A 144 11.34 -20.09 16.00
CA ASN A 144 11.43 -21.55 15.89
C ASN A 144 10.58 -22.09 14.73
N TYR A 145 9.32 -21.63 14.61
CA TYR A 145 8.43 -22.07 13.54
C TYR A 145 8.98 -21.70 12.16
N ILE A 146 9.50 -20.47 11.99
CA ILE A 146 10.11 -20.03 10.74
C ILE A 146 11.33 -20.90 10.37
N LYS A 147 12.26 -21.06 11.32
CA LYS A 147 13.55 -21.73 11.06
C LYS A 147 13.42 -23.24 10.90
N ASN A 148 12.70 -23.90 11.82
CA ASN A 148 12.75 -25.35 11.96
C ASN A 148 11.55 -26.06 11.30
N ILE A 149 10.39 -25.42 11.26
CA ILE A 149 9.16 -26.01 10.70
C ILE A 149 8.97 -25.57 9.25
N ARG A 150 8.92 -24.25 9.00
CA ARG A 150 8.75 -23.69 7.65
C ARG A 150 10.03 -23.77 6.81
N LYS A 151 11.19 -23.82 7.44
CA LYS A 151 12.52 -23.92 6.80
C LYS A 151 12.71 -22.87 5.70
N THR A 152 12.38 -21.61 6.03
CA THR A 152 12.41 -20.49 5.10
C THR A 152 12.94 -19.24 5.79
N SER A 153 13.12 -18.14 5.04
CA SER A 153 13.55 -16.87 5.58
C SER A 153 12.37 -15.98 5.98
N LEU A 154 12.61 -15.05 6.91
CA LEU A 154 11.61 -14.03 7.25
C LEU A 154 11.28 -13.16 6.03
N SER A 155 12.27 -12.82 5.21
CA SER A 155 12.07 -12.04 3.98
C SER A 155 11.14 -12.74 3.00
N ASP A 156 11.28 -14.06 2.80
CA ASP A 156 10.41 -14.80 1.87
C ASP A 156 8.97 -14.84 2.35
N LEU A 157 8.76 -14.99 3.66
CA LEU A 157 7.42 -14.99 4.26
C LEU A 157 6.72 -13.63 4.17
N ARG A 158 7.48 -12.54 4.16
CA ARG A 158 6.97 -11.15 4.08
C ARG A 158 6.62 -10.73 2.65
N ARG A 159 6.99 -11.50 1.64
CA ARG A 159 6.67 -11.17 0.25
C ARG A 159 5.16 -11.30 0.00
N PRO A 160 4.58 -10.41 -0.82
CA PRO A 160 3.23 -10.60 -1.34
C PRO A 160 3.07 -11.97 -1.98
N ASN A 161 1.95 -12.62 -1.72
CA ASN A 161 1.72 -13.99 -2.17
C ASN A 161 1.02 -14.03 -3.55
N LEU A 162 0.65 -15.24 -3.98
CA LEU A 162 -0.05 -15.43 -5.25
C LEU A 162 -1.41 -14.73 -5.28
N SER A 163 -2.17 -14.75 -4.19
CA SER A 163 -3.47 -14.08 -4.09
C SER A 163 -3.32 -12.56 -4.20
N ASP A 164 -2.32 -11.98 -3.54
CA ASP A 164 -1.96 -10.56 -3.69
C ASP A 164 -1.59 -10.24 -5.15
N SER A 165 -0.80 -11.11 -5.79
CA SER A 165 -0.38 -10.94 -7.19
C SER A 165 -1.56 -10.96 -8.16
N ILE A 166 -2.53 -11.86 -7.96
CA ILE A 166 -3.76 -11.94 -8.77
C ILE A 166 -4.61 -10.69 -8.55
N TYR A 167 -4.78 -10.26 -7.30
CA TYR A 167 -5.54 -9.06 -6.97
C TYR A 167 -4.94 -7.80 -7.61
N VAL A 168 -3.63 -7.59 -7.43
CA VAL A 168 -2.89 -6.48 -8.04
C VAL A 168 -3.00 -6.52 -9.56
N LYS A 169 -2.80 -7.69 -10.19
CA LYS A 169 -2.92 -7.82 -11.64
C LYS A 169 -4.29 -7.37 -12.14
N ALA A 170 -5.37 -7.78 -11.48
CA ALA A 170 -6.72 -7.36 -11.84
C ALA A 170 -6.92 -5.85 -11.70
N LYS A 171 -6.43 -5.24 -10.60
CA LYS A 171 -6.48 -3.78 -10.39
C LYS A 171 -5.68 -3.02 -11.44
N VAL A 172 -4.48 -3.49 -11.78
CA VAL A 172 -3.63 -2.92 -12.82
C VAL A 172 -4.30 -3.00 -14.19
N GLU A 173 -4.91 -4.14 -14.53
CA GLU A 173 -5.66 -4.27 -15.77
C GLU A 173 -6.85 -3.30 -15.86
N MET A 174 -7.51 -3.00 -14.75
CA MET A 174 -8.57 -1.99 -14.70
C MET A 174 -8.02 -0.58 -14.88
N ALA A 175 -6.97 -0.21 -14.15
CA ALA A 175 -6.29 1.09 -14.27
C ALA A 175 -5.76 1.35 -15.69
N ASN A 176 -5.30 0.29 -16.37
CA ASN A 176 -4.83 0.36 -17.74
C ASN A 176 -5.95 0.51 -18.77
N ARG A 177 -7.17 0.05 -18.47
CA ARG A 177 -8.34 0.16 -19.35
C ARG A 177 -9.07 1.50 -19.19
N TYR A 178 -9.17 1.98 -17.96
CA TYR A 178 -9.95 3.17 -17.62
C TYR A 178 -9.07 4.20 -16.94
N VAL A 179 -8.94 5.37 -17.56
CA VAL A 179 -8.07 6.46 -17.09
C VAL A 179 -8.41 6.90 -15.65
N ASP A 180 -9.68 6.78 -15.25
CA ASP A 180 -10.14 7.18 -13.92
C ASP A 180 -10.12 6.05 -12.87
N SER A 181 -9.77 4.81 -13.27
CA SER A 181 -9.61 3.68 -12.33
C SER A 181 -8.24 3.71 -11.64
N ALA A 182 -7.97 4.81 -10.94
CA ALA A 182 -6.69 5.06 -10.30
C ALA A 182 -6.35 3.96 -9.28
N PHE A 183 -5.27 3.23 -9.56
CA PHE A 183 -4.58 2.35 -8.64
C PHE A 183 -3.15 2.87 -8.53
N ALA A 184 -2.69 3.24 -7.33
CA ALA A 184 -1.36 3.78 -7.13
C ALA A 184 -0.31 2.69 -7.36
N ALA A 185 0.77 3.05 -8.05
CA ALA A 185 1.86 2.13 -8.30
C ALA A 185 2.81 2.10 -7.11
N ARG A 186 3.07 0.91 -6.54
CA ARG A 186 4.00 0.77 -5.40
C ARG A 186 5.40 1.31 -5.71
N ASN A 187 5.82 1.15 -6.96
CA ASN A 187 6.94 1.83 -7.57
C ASN A 187 6.38 2.94 -8.47
N PRO A 188 6.44 4.22 -8.06
CA PRO A 188 6.00 5.33 -8.90
C PRO A 188 6.71 5.39 -10.26
N PRO A 189 6.12 6.04 -11.26
CA PRO A 189 6.81 6.31 -12.52
C PRO A 189 8.12 7.07 -12.27
N GLN A 190 9.19 6.69 -12.95
CA GLN A 190 10.49 7.38 -12.83
C GLN A 190 10.67 8.31 -14.02
N LEU A 191 11.07 9.54 -13.72
CA LEU A 191 11.30 10.61 -14.69
C LEU A 191 12.78 10.97 -14.68
N GLU A 192 13.47 10.68 -15.78
CA GLU A 192 14.89 10.93 -15.93
C GLU A 192 15.15 11.93 -17.04
N SER A 193 16.17 12.76 -16.87
CA SER A 193 16.53 13.79 -17.85
C SER A 193 17.27 13.15 -19.03
N ARG A 194 16.78 13.36 -20.25
CA ARG A 194 17.45 12.94 -21.50
C ARG A 194 18.36 14.02 -22.07
N SER A 195 18.28 15.24 -21.55
CA SER A 195 19.00 16.42 -22.04
C SER A 195 19.52 17.25 -20.87
N PRO A 196 20.67 17.93 -21.02
CA PRO A 196 21.20 18.81 -19.97
C PRO A 196 20.34 20.06 -19.73
N ILE A 197 19.39 20.38 -20.60
CA ILE A 197 18.50 21.54 -20.43
C ILE A 197 17.29 21.25 -19.54
N ILE A 198 17.11 20.00 -19.08
CA ILE A 198 16.03 19.63 -18.18
C ILE A 198 16.63 18.98 -16.93
N GLU A 199 16.16 19.40 -15.77
CA GLU A 199 16.49 18.79 -14.48
C GLU A 199 15.20 18.27 -13.86
N VAL A 200 15.22 17.05 -13.33
CA VAL A 200 14.08 16.43 -12.64
C VAL A 200 14.48 16.04 -11.22
N LYS A 201 13.67 16.46 -10.26
CA LYS A 201 13.81 16.12 -8.85
C LYS A 201 12.51 15.54 -8.33
N LYS A 202 12.53 14.31 -7.83
CA LYS A 202 11.41 13.74 -7.08
C LYS A 202 11.34 14.41 -5.71
N ILE A 203 10.16 14.85 -5.32
CA ILE A 203 9.92 15.41 -3.98
C ILE A 203 9.63 14.23 -3.05
N GLU A 204 10.47 14.06 -2.04
CA GLU A 204 10.22 13.12 -0.96
C GLU A 204 9.50 13.86 0.18
N PRO A 205 8.45 13.28 0.79
CA PRO A 205 7.77 13.93 1.90
C PRO A 205 8.73 14.12 3.08
N GLU A 206 8.75 15.33 3.64
CA GLU A 206 9.60 15.67 4.77
C GLU A 206 9.11 14.99 6.06
N VAL A 207 10.03 14.73 7.00
CA VAL A 207 9.71 14.08 8.28
C VAL A 207 8.74 14.92 9.13
N GLU A 208 8.71 16.24 8.92
CA GLU A 208 7.85 17.17 9.67
C GLU A 208 6.38 17.14 9.20
N ASP A 209 6.13 16.76 7.94
CA ASP A 209 4.78 16.64 7.36
C ASP A 209 3.95 15.49 7.97
N ILE A 210 4.61 14.56 8.65
CA ILE A 210 3.99 13.41 9.34
C ILE A 210 3.00 13.88 10.42
N ASN A 211 3.27 15.03 11.05
CA ASN A 211 2.47 15.52 12.18
C ASN A 211 1.31 16.44 11.78
N ILE A 212 1.35 17.04 10.58
CA ILE A 212 0.40 18.11 10.18
C ILE A 212 -0.66 17.58 9.20
N ASN A 213 -0.29 16.67 8.29
CA ASN A 213 -1.18 16.18 7.23
C ASN A 213 -1.45 14.67 7.27
N ASN A 214 -0.96 13.96 8.30
CA ASN A 214 -1.08 12.50 8.42
C ASN A 214 -0.50 11.74 7.21
N ARG A 215 0.41 12.37 6.44
CA ARG A 215 1.12 11.76 5.31
C ARG A 215 2.33 11.04 5.85
N TYR A 216 2.30 9.71 5.86
CA TYR A 216 3.46 8.92 6.25
C TYR A 216 4.40 8.79 5.05
N ILE A 217 5.71 8.66 5.30
CA ILE A 217 6.69 8.31 4.23
C ILE A 217 6.25 7.05 3.47
N ALA A 218 5.58 6.12 4.16
CA ALA A 218 4.98 4.93 3.57
C ALA A 218 3.92 5.25 2.49
N ASP A 219 3.30 6.42 2.53
CA ASP A 219 2.24 6.86 1.63
C ASP A 219 2.78 7.68 0.45
N ALA A 220 4.09 8.01 0.44
CA ALA A 220 4.71 8.90 -0.53
C ALA A 220 4.44 8.50 -1.98
N TYR A 221 4.37 7.20 -2.24
CA TYR A 221 4.16 6.66 -3.58
C TYR A 221 2.70 6.79 -4.07
N LEU A 222 1.74 7.09 -3.18
CA LEU A 222 0.34 7.28 -3.57
C LEU A 222 0.14 8.55 -4.41
N TYR A 223 0.96 9.57 -4.16
CA TYR A 223 0.88 10.87 -4.81
C TYR A 223 2.28 11.36 -5.19
N PRO A 224 2.94 10.68 -6.15
CA PRO A 224 4.33 10.99 -6.47
C PRO A 224 4.44 12.37 -7.11
N GLU A 225 5.30 13.21 -6.55
CA GLU A 225 5.50 14.60 -6.96
C GLU A 225 6.92 14.83 -7.51
N TYR A 226 7.00 15.62 -8.58
CA TYR A 226 8.25 15.96 -9.25
C TYR A 226 8.35 17.46 -9.51
N HIS A 227 9.52 18.02 -9.20
CA HIS A 227 9.94 19.35 -9.64
C HIS A 227 10.80 19.20 -10.89
N ILE A 228 10.37 19.83 -11.98
CA ILE A 228 11.08 19.86 -13.26
C ILE A 228 11.49 21.29 -13.57
N THR A 229 12.77 21.51 -13.84
CA THR A 229 13.30 22.80 -14.32
C THR A 229 13.77 22.65 -15.75
N ILE A 230 13.36 23.57 -16.63
CA ILE A 230 13.74 23.60 -18.04
C ILE A 230 14.51 24.89 -18.32
N ASP A 231 15.79 24.75 -18.63
CA ASP A 231 16.62 25.85 -19.11
C ASP A 231 16.42 26.04 -20.62
N ASN A 232 16.68 27.26 -21.10
CA ASN A 232 16.46 27.64 -22.50
C ASN A 232 15.01 27.43 -23.00
N ALA A 233 14.04 27.64 -22.12
CA ALA A 233 12.64 27.61 -22.48
C ALA A 233 12.26 28.76 -23.43
N TYR A 234 11.14 28.63 -24.14
CA TYR A 234 10.64 29.69 -25.03
C TYR A 234 10.24 30.97 -24.26
N ASN A 235 9.83 30.81 -22.99
CA ASN A 235 9.49 31.89 -22.09
C ASN A 235 9.69 31.47 -20.62
N ASN A 236 9.66 32.44 -19.70
CA ASN A 236 9.59 32.17 -18.28
C ASN A 236 8.19 31.65 -17.92
N PHE A 237 8.12 30.53 -17.21
CA PHE A 237 6.84 30.00 -16.70
C PHE A 237 7.05 29.15 -15.45
N ALA A 238 5.97 28.97 -14.69
CA ALA A 238 5.89 28.01 -13.59
C ALA A 238 4.44 27.51 -13.51
N TYR A 239 4.24 26.20 -13.53
CA TYR A 239 2.92 25.57 -13.48
C TYR A 239 2.93 24.36 -12.57
N PHE A 240 1.83 24.18 -11.83
CA PHE A 240 1.56 22.97 -11.05
C PHE A 240 0.33 22.25 -11.62
N PHE A 241 0.52 21.01 -12.06
CA PHE A 241 -0.51 20.22 -12.74
C PHE A 241 -0.30 18.73 -12.52
N SER A 242 -1.33 17.92 -12.78
CA SER A 242 -1.21 16.47 -12.80
C SER A 242 -1.11 15.94 -14.23
N ALA A 243 -0.37 14.85 -14.39
CA ALA A 243 -0.22 14.15 -15.65
C ALA A 243 -0.43 12.65 -15.47
N ASN A 244 -0.94 11.99 -16.51
CA ASN A 244 -1.02 10.55 -16.57
C ASN A 244 0.17 10.00 -17.34
N ILE A 245 0.87 9.04 -16.75
CA ILE A 245 1.89 8.23 -17.43
C ILE A 245 1.28 6.87 -17.67
N ASP A 246 1.16 6.49 -18.94
CA ASP A 246 0.60 5.18 -19.30
C ASP A 246 1.62 4.04 -19.05
N LYS A 247 1.15 2.79 -19.18
CA LYS A 247 2.00 1.60 -19.05
C LYS A 247 3.14 1.49 -20.07
N GLN A 248 3.17 2.33 -21.10
CA GLN A 248 4.27 2.44 -22.07
C GLN A 248 5.24 3.59 -21.76
N GLY A 249 4.95 4.41 -20.75
CA GLY A 249 5.76 5.59 -20.42
C GLY A 249 5.34 6.87 -21.17
N ASN A 250 4.22 6.87 -21.90
CA ASN A 250 3.73 8.11 -22.52
C ASN A 250 3.09 9.01 -21.45
N ILE A 251 3.55 10.26 -21.39
CA ILE A 251 2.99 11.29 -20.53
C ILE A 251 1.88 12.07 -21.23
N THR A 252 0.76 12.28 -20.55
CA THR A 252 -0.37 13.08 -21.03
C THR A 252 -0.85 14.02 -19.94
N PHE A 253 -1.17 15.26 -20.31
CA PHE A 253 -1.74 16.24 -19.38
C PHE A 253 -3.12 15.77 -18.88
N LYS A 254 -3.37 15.90 -17.58
CA LYS A 254 -4.67 15.61 -16.95
C LYS A 254 -5.41 16.89 -16.56
N GLU A 255 -4.93 17.60 -15.55
CA GLU A 255 -5.57 18.82 -15.04
C GLU A 255 -4.57 19.78 -14.39
N ILE A 256 -4.92 21.07 -14.33
CA ILE A 256 -4.18 22.08 -13.58
C ILE A 256 -4.61 22.00 -12.12
N LEU A 257 -3.65 22.08 -11.20
CA LEU A 257 -3.89 21.97 -9.76
C LEU A 257 -3.82 23.32 -9.04
N GLN A 258 -3.30 24.35 -9.71
CA GLN A 258 -3.26 25.70 -9.18
C GLN A 258 -4.65 26.35 -9.19
N LEU A 259 -5.04 26.97 -8.07
CA LEU A 259 -6.26 27.79 -7.99
C LEU A 259 -6.16 28.98 -8.96
N MET A 260 -7.14 29.11 -9.85
CA MET A 260 -7.23 30.21 -10.80
C MET A 260 -8.68 30.49 -11.20
N SER A 261 -8.95 31.73 -11.63
CA SER A 261 -10.27 32.13 -12.12
C SER A 261 -10.67 31.32 -13.36
N PRO A 262 -11.96 30.91 -13.50
CA PRO A 262 -12.43 30.03 -14.58
C PRO A 262 -12.07 30.52 -16.00
N GLU A 263 -12.09 31.83 -16.21
CA GLU A 263 -11.76 32.48 -17.49
C GLU A 263 -10.33 32.19 -18.00
N TYR A 264 -9.38 31.90 -17.11
CA TYR A 264 -7.99 31.62 -17.50
C TYR A 264 -7.70 30.13 -17.72
N VAL A 265 -8.54 29.23 -17.18
CA VAL A 265 -8.28 27.79 -17.13
C VAL A 265 -8.01 27.21 -18.52
N GLU A 266 -8.88 27.49 -19.49
CA GLU A 266 -8.76 26.91 -20.83
C GLU A 266 -7.53 27.44 -21.58
N SER A 267 -7.21 28.72 -21.42
CA SER A 267 -6.00 29.31 -22.01
C SER A 267 -4.73 28.67 -21.43
N LYS A 268 -4.67 28.49 -20.11
CA LYS A 268 -3.52 27.88 -19.42
C LYS A 268 -3.41 26.39 -19.71
N LYS A 269 -4.53 25.69 -19.84
CA LYS A 269 -4.57 24.27 -20.24
C LYS A 269 -3.86 24.04 -21.57
N ARG A 270 -4.07 24.92 -22.57
CA ARG A 270 -3.37 24.82 -23.86
C ARG A 270 -1.86 25.02 -23.72
N VAL A 271 -1.44 25.99 -22.90
CA VAL A 271 -0.02 26.24 -22.62
C VAL A 271 0.63 25.04 -21.95
N VAL A 272 0.01 24.49 -20.90
CA VAL A 272 0.53 23.33 -20.17
C VAL A 272 0.58 22.09 -21.06
N LYS A 273 -0.45 21.85 -21.89
CA LYS A 273 -0.41 20.78 -22.90
C LYS A 273 0.78 20.95 -23.85
N GLY A 274 1.02 22.16 -24.34
CA GLY A 274 2.20 22.47 -25.16
C GLY A 274 3.52 22.18 -24.42
N ILE A 275 3.62 22.49 -23.12
CA ILE A 275 4.80 22.16 -22.32
C ILE A 275 5.01 20.64 -22.24
N VAL A 276 3.94 19.87 -21.99
CA VAL A 276 4.02 18.41 -21.96
C VAL A 276 4.47 17.86 -23.31
N ASP A 277 3.85 18.32 -24.40
CA ASP A 277 4.07 17.79 -25.74
C ASP A 277 5.43 18.16 -26.33
N VAL A 278 5.92 19.37 -26.05
CA VAL A 278 7.20 19.87 -26.61
C VAL A 278 8.38 19.53 -25.72
N TYR A 279 8.25 19.69 -24.40
CA TYR A 279 9.37 19.47 -23.48
C TYR A 279 9.33 18.07 -22.89
N LEU A 280 8.29 17.74 -22.12
CA LEU A 280 8.33 16.54 -21.27
C LEU A 280 8.41 15.25 -22.09
N LYS A 281 7.63 15.13 -23.17
CA LYS A 281 7.69 13.95 -24.06
C LYS A 281 9.03 13.77 -24.77
N ASN A 282 9.72 14.87 -25.09
CA ASN A 282 10.93 14.83 -25.90
C ASN A 282 12.21 14.80 -25.07
N LEU A 283 12.18 15.38 -23.88
CA LEU A 283 13.36 15.60 -23.02
C LEU A 283 13.42 14.66 -21.83
N LEU A 284 12.38 13.87 -21.56
CA LEU A 284 12.40 12.88 -20.48
C LEU A 284 12.54 11.45 -21.01
N ASN A 285 13.26 10.64 -20.26
CA ASN A 285 13.13 9.19 -20.27
C ASN A 285 12.17 8.82 -19.15
N ILE A 286 11.08 8.12 -19.48
CA ILE A 286 9.99 7.81 -18.53
C ILE A 286 9.86 6.31 -18.37
N THR A 287 10.13 5.82 -17.17
CA THR A 287 9.80 4.44 -16.79
C THR A 287 8.41 4.42 -16.16
N PRO A 288 7.47 3.61 -16.65
CA PRO A 288 6.11 3.57 -16.11
C PRO A 288 6.10 3.07 -14.66
N GLY A 289 5.08 3.49 -13.91
CA GLY A 289 4.86 2.98 -12.56
C GLY A 289 4.53 1.49 -12.59
N SER A 290 4.91 0.76 -11.54
CA SER A 290 4.62 -0.66 -11.42
C SER A 290 4.30 -1.13 -10.01
N THR A 291 3.54 -2.21 -9.91
CA THR A 291 3.28 -2.93 -8.65
C THR A 291 3.51 -4.42 -8.90
N LEU A 292 4.36 -5.07 -8.11
CA LEU A 292 4.73 -6.49 -8.29
C LEU A 292 5.23 -6.83 -9.71
N GLY A 293 5.85 -5.88 -10.39
CA GLY A 293 6.35 -6.04 -11.76
C GLY A 293 5.30 -5.82 -12.86
N PHE A 294 4.05 -5.50 -12.53
CA PHE A 294 3.03 -5.15 -13.51
C PHE A 294 3.08 -3.64 -13.81
N PRO A 295 3.41 -3.20 -15.04
CA PRO A 295 3.37 -1.79 -15.40
C PRO A 295 1.93 -1.29 -15.50
N GLN A 296 1.68 -0.08 -14.99
CA GLN A 296 0.33 0.47 -14.87
C GLN A 296 0.27 1.97 -15.13
N ASN A 297 -0.88 2.40 -15.67
CA ASN A 297 -1.22 3.82 -15.76
C ASN A 297 -1.18 4.45 -14.36
N SER A 298 -0.48 5.58 -14.25
CA SER A 298 -0.24 6.26 -12.98
C SER A 298 -0.42 7.77 -13.13
N THR A 299 -0.99 8.42 -12.13
CA THR A 299 -1.02 9.88 -12.05
C THR A 299 0.20 10.38 -11.27
N VAL A 300 0.87 11.41 -11.80
CA VAL A 300 1.97 12.12 -11.15
C VAL A 300 1.62 13.60 -10.99
N TYR A 301 2.19 14.24 -9.98
CA TYR A 301 2.07 15.66 -9.70
C TYR A 301 3.35 16.36 -10.15
N LEU A 302 3.21 17.39 -10.98
CA LEU A 302 4.34 18.04 -11.64
C LEU A 302 4.32 19.53 -11.33
N PHE A 303 5.39 20.00 -10.68
CA PHE A 303 5.74 21.42 -10.66
C PHE A 303 6.80 21.65 -11.74
N VAL A 304 6.44 22.33 -12.83
CA VAL A 304 7.32 22.55 -13.97
C VAL A 304 7.61 24.04 -14.12
N SER A 305 8.88 24.40 -14.09
CA SER A 305 9.36 25.76 -14.32
C SER A 305 10.25 25.83 -15.56
N GLY A 306 10.18 26.95 -16.27
CA GLY A 306 10.97 27.23 -17.47
C GLY A 306 11.69 28.56 -17.33
N LYS A 307 12.97 28.62 -17.73
CA LYS A 307 13.77 29.83 -17.79
C LYS A 307 14.07 30.17 -19.24
N LYS A 308 13.63 31.36 -19.67
CA LYS A 308 13.92 31.86 -21.02
C LYS A 308 15.43 32.05 -21.18
N LYS A 309 15.95 31.66 -22.34
CA LYS A 309 17.34 31.94 -22.71
C LYS A 309 17.57 33.46 -22.67
N SER A 310 18.44 33.90 -21.77
CA SER A 310 18.98 35.27 -21.67
C SER A 310 19.99 35.52 -22.76
#